data_AF-A0A5C7TKJ5-F1
#
_entry.id   AF-A0A5C7TKJ5-F1
#
_cell.length_a   1.000
_cell.length_b   1.000
_cell.length_c   1.000
_cell.angle_alpha   90.00
_cell.angle_beta   90.00
_cell.angle_gamma   90.00
#
_symmetry.space_group_name_H-M   'P 1'
#
loop_
_entity.id
_entity.type
_entity.pdbx_description
1 polymer ?
#
loop_
_entity_poly.entity_id
_entity_poly.type
_entity_poly.pdbx_seq_one_letter_code
_entity_poly.pdbx_strand_id
1 'polypeptide(L)'
;MFGTQDLWLFVVSGLLLNMTPGPDSMLIMARSAGQGFKAGAAAILGICSGTCVHIAAAAFGLSAILATSAEAFLLIKLLGAAYLLYIGVQMLRTKSATHVDQTTPAAASLGTVYRQGLLTNVLNPKVALFFLAFLPQFVAPDTADKTLAFLFLGAIFNFNGMLWCLLLAWTSAVAAQKVCVFRGHPDTHFGMIRPIVSVSSGHPFRCDPDSRFGVVRPPISVCAGQLFRRHPA
;
A
#
# COMPACT_ATOMS: atom_id res chain seq x y z
N MET A 1 32.46 -6.23 0.19
CA MET A 1 31.37 -6.29 -0.81
C MET A 1 30.60 -4.97 -0.74
N PHE A 2 30.56 -4.19 -1.84
CA PHE A 2 29.87 -2.88 -1.99
C PHE A 2 30.01 -1.82 -0.87
N GLY A 3 31.01 -1.88 0.01
CA GLY A 3 31.17 -0.91 1.10
C GLY A 3 30.05 -0.93 2.14
N THR A 4 29.42 -2.09 2.35
CA THR A 4 28.35 -2.25 3.35
C THR A 4 28.81 -3.09 4.54
N GLN A 5 28.24 -2.80 5.71
CA GLN A 5 28.46 -3.53 6.96
C GLN A 5 27.10 -3.97 7.53
N ASP A 6 27.11 -5.05 8.32
CA ASP A 6 25.93 -5.51 9.07
C ASP A 6 24.65 -5.70 8.22
N LEU A 7 24.80 -6.26 7.01
CA LEU A 7 23.71 -6.37 6.04
C LEU A 7 22.48 -7.12 6.58
N TRP A 8 22.69 -8.14 7.41
CA TRP A 8 21.58 -8.88 8.02
C TRP A 8 20.76 -8.01 8.99
N LEU A 9 21.43 -7.14 9.78
CA LEU A 9 20.76 -6.17 10.67
C LEU A 9 19.97 -5.16 9.84
N PHE A 10 20.54 -4.71 8.71
CA PHE A 10 19.83 -3.81 7.79
C PHE A 10 18.54 -4.45 7.26
N VAL A 11 18.62 -5.70 6.79
CA VAL A 11 17.45 -6.43 6.26
C VAL A 11 16.38 -6.60 7.34
N VAL A 12 16.76 -7.07 8.53
CA VAL A 12 15.81 -7.27 9.64
C VAL A 12 15.18 -5.95 10.07
N SER A 13 15.99 -4.90 10.26
CA SER A 13 15.50 -3.59 10.68
C SER A 13 14.61 -2.93 9.64
N GLY A 14 14.97 -3.06 8.35
CA GLY A 14 14.16 -2.60 7.23
C GLY A 14 12.81 -3.30 7.15
N LEU A 15 12.78 -4.63 7.39
CA LEU A 15 11.53 -5.39 7.48
C LEU A 15 10.66 -4.90 8.66
N LEU A 16 11.23 -4.73 9.85
CA LEU A 16 10.50 -4.21 11.02
C LEU A 16 9.90 -2.82 10.75
N LEU A 17 10.66 -1.94 10.09
CA LEU A 17 10.16 -0.61 9.69
C LEU A 17 9.04 -0.69 8.64
N ASN A 18 9.11 -1.65 7.72
CA ASN A 18 8.06 -1.87 6.71
C ASN A 18 6.79 -2.46 7.34
N MET A 19 6.92 -3.31 8.37
CA MET A 19 5.80 -3.84 9.14
C MET A 19 5.12 -2.80 10.02
N THR A 20 5.83 -1.74 10.39
CA THR A 20 5.32 -0.62 11.18
C THR A 20 4.22 0.12 10.40
N PRO A 21 2.93 0.04 10.83
CA PRO A 21 1.84 0.68 10.10
C PRO A 21 2.07 2.19 9.92
N GLY A 22 1.87 2.65 8.69
CA GLY A 22 1.99 4.06 8.30
C GLY A 22 1.17 4.36 7.05
N PRO A 23 1.31 5.56 6.46
CA PRO A 23 0.49 6.01 5.32
C PRO A 23 0.47 5.02 4.16
N ASP A 24 1.63 4.48 3.79
CA ASP A 24 1.80 3.50 2.70
C ASP A 24 0.98 2.22 2.97
N SER A 25 1.13 1.62 4.16
CA SER A 25 0.41 0.41 4.56
C SER A 25 -1.10 0.66 4.62
N MET A 26 -1.54 1.81 5.13
CA MET A 26 -2.97 2.17 5.18
C MET A 26 -3.56 2.31 3.77
N LEU A 27 -2.83 2.95 2.85
CA LEU A 27 -3.25 3.07 1.47
C LEU A 27 -3.37 1.70 0.80
N ILE A 28 -2.38 0.82 0.98
CA ILE A 28 -2.39 -0.54 0.43
C ILE A 28 -3.57 -1.32 0.97
N MET A 29 -3.82 -1.29 2.28
CA MET A 29 -4.96 -1.98 2.89
C MET A 29 -6.29 -1.44 2.36
N ALA A 30 -6.47 -0.11 2.33
CA ALA A 30 -7.70 0.51 1.86
C ALA A 30 -8.00 0.20 0.39
N ARG A 31 -7.00 0.26 -0.50
CA ARG A 31 -7.17 -0.04 -1.92
C ARG A 31 -7.34 -1.54 -2.18
N SER A 32 -6.61 -2.39 -1.47
CA SER A 32 -6.73 -3.86 -1.59
C SER A 32 -8.07 -4.37 -1.07
N ALA A 33 -8.54 -3.87 0.06
CA ALA A 33 -9.82 -4.24 0.63
C ALA A 33 -11.01 -3.67 -0.17
N GLY A 34 -10.90 -2.43 -0.66
CA GLY A 34 -11.99 -1.75 -1.36
C GLY A 34 -12.12 -2.06 -2.85
N GLN A 35 -11.01 -2.32 -3.56
CA GLN A 35 -10.97 -2.47 -5.03
C GLN A 35 -10.21 -3.73 -5.49
N GLY A 36 -9.83 -4.59 -4.53
CA GLY A 36 -9.14 -5.85 -4.78
C GLY A 36 -7.63 -5.71 -4.98
N PHE A 37 -6.97 -6.86 -5.11
CA PHE A 37 -5.52 -6.97 -5.17
C PHE A 37 -4.86 -6.12 -6.28
N LYS A 38 -5.50 -5.99 -7.44
CA LYS A 38 -4.96 -5.18 -8.57
C LYS A 38 -4.80 -3.71 -8.20
N ALA A 39 -5.76 -3.13 -7.48
CA ALA A 39 -5.65 -1.75 -7.00
C ALA A 39 -4.57 -1.63 -5.91
N GLY A 40 -4.47 -2.62 -5.02
CA GLY A 40 -3.36 -2.75 -4.06
C GLY A 40 -2.00 -2.75 -4.75
N ALA A 41 -1.81 -3.61 -5.76
CA ALA A 41 -0.57 -3.72 -6.53
C ALA A 41 -0.22 -2.40 -7.25
N ALA A 42 -1.19 -1.68 -7.80
CA ALA A 42 -0.95 -0.36 -8.38
C ALA A 42 -0.43 0.65 -7.36
N ALA A 43 -0.99 0.66 -6.14
CA ALA A 43 -0.48 1.50 -5.05
C ALA A 43 0.96 1.12 -4.68
N ILE A 44 1.25 -0.19 -4.59
CA ILE A 44 2.60 -0.71 -4.28
C ILE A 44 3.61 -0.25 -5.32
N LEU A 45 3.31 -0.35 -6.61
CA LEU A 45 4.20 0.11 -7.67
C LEU A 45 4.48 1.62 -7.56
N GLY A 46 3.47 2.41 -7.19
CA GLY A 46 3.61 3.83 -6.89
C GLY A 46 4.56 4.06 -5.71
N ILE A 47 4.35 3.34 -4.61
CA ILE A 47 5.17 3.39 -3.39
C ILE A 47 6.62 3.00 -3.69
N CYS A 48 6.86 1.93 -4.46
CA CYS A 48 8.20 1.51 -4.88
C CYS A 48 8.89 2.60 -5.72
N SER A 49 8.14 3.27 -6.60
CA SER A 49 8.64 4.38 -7.41
C SER A 49 8.98 5.61 -6.54
N GLY A 50 8.17 5.90 -5.52
CA GLY A 50 8.47 6.93 -4.54
C GLY A 50 9.70 6.61 -3.71
N THR A 51 9.88 5.33 -3.37
CA THR A 51 11.03 4.86 -2.60
C THR A 51 12.32 5.04 -3.41
N CYS A 52 12.27 4.85 -4.74
CA CYS A 52 13.40 5.18 -5.62
C CYS A 52 13.81 6.65 -5.54
N VAL A 53 12.88 7.59 -5.30
CA VAL A 53 13.22 9.02 -5.09
C VAL A 53 14.02 9.19 -3.80
N HIS A 54 13.59 8.56 -2.70
CA HIS A 54 14.34 8.59 -1.43
C HIS A 54 15.72 7.93 -1.56
N ILE A 55 15.80 6.81 -2.29
CA ILE A 55 17.08 6.13 -2.58
C ILE A 55 18.01 7.06 -3.34
N ALA A 56 17.53 7.73 -4.39
CA ALA A 56 18.34 8.67 -5.16
C ALA A 56 18.77 9.87 -4.29
N ALA A 57 17.87 10.43 -3.48
CA ALA A 57 18.18 11.52 -2.57
C ALA A 57 19.25 11.13 -1.54
N ALA A 58 19.19 9.91 -0.99
CA ALA A 58 20.22 9.39 -0.10
C ALA A 58 21.54 9.16 -0.85
N ALA A 59 21.49 8.47 -2.00
CA ALA A 59 22.67 8.12 -2.77
C ALA A 59 23.49 9.34 -3.20
N PHE A 60 22.83 10.39 -3.70
CA PHE A 60 23.52 11.58 -4.20
C PHE A 60 23.63 12.68 -3.13
N GLY A 61 22.57 12.95 -2.40
CA GLY A 61 22.53 14.03 -1.41
C GLY A 61 23.33 13.70 -0.15
N LEU A 62 23.14 12.51 0.41
CA LEU A 62 23.80 12.14 1.66
C LEU A 62 25.28 11.84 1.46
N SER A 63 25.67 11.30 0.30
CA SER A 63 27.08 11.18 -0.09
C SER A 63 27.78 12.54 -0.15
N ALA A 64 27.11 13.58 -0.67
CA ALA A 64 27.65 14.94 -0.70
C ALA A 64 27.77 15.57 0.69
N ILE A 65 26.77 15.37 1.57
CA ILE A 65 26.82 15.84 2.96
C ILE A 65 27.97 15.15 3.72
N LEU A 66 28.12 13.84 3.56
CA LEU A 66 29.20 13.06 4.19
C LEU A 66 30.59 13.51 3.73
N ALA A 67 30.72 13.98 2.49
CA ALA A 67 31.98 14.51 1.97
C ALA A 67 32.31 15.92 2.50
N THR A 68 31.33 16.66 3.04
CA THR A 68 31.48 18.08 3.40
C THR A 68 31.48 18.35 4.90
N SER A 69 30.67 17.66 5.70
CA SER A 69 30.58 17.93 7.15
C SER A 69 30.12 16.73 7.99
N ALA A 70 30.99 16.28 8.90
CA ALA A 70 30.67 15.26 9.89
C ALA A 70 29.62 15.74 10.91
N GLU A 71 29.66 17.01 11.31
CA GLU A 71 28.72 17.60 12.28
C GLU A 71 27.30 17.72 11.70
N ALA A 72 27.18 18.18 10.45
CA ALA A 72 25.88 18.25 9.77
C ALA A 72 25.24 16.86 9.65
N PHE A 73 26.05 15.85 9.32
CA PHE A 73 25.61 14.47 9.26
C PHE A 73 25.17 13.93 10.62
N LEU A 74 25.91 14.22 11.70
CA LEU A 74 25.54 13.83 13.06
C LEU A 74 24.19 14.45 13.47
N LEU A 75 23.98 15.73 13.18
CA LEU A 75 22.73 16.42 13.46
C LEU A 75 21.54 15.75 12.75
N ILE A 76 21.68 15.44 11.45
CA ILE A 76 20.66 14.72 10.67
C ILE A 76 20.34 13.36 11.30
N LYS A 77 21.39 12.60 11.70
CA LYS A 77 21.21 11.31 12.37
C LYS A 77 20.42 11.43 13.67
N LEU A 78 20.76 12.40 14.51
CA LEU A 78 20.08 12.63 15.79
C LEU A 78 18.61 13.02 15.58
N LEU A 79 18.33 13.93 14.64
CA LEU A 79 16.97 14.37 14.33
C LEU A 79 16.11 13.20 13.80
N GLY A 80 16.64 12.41 12.88
CA GLY A 80 15.90 11.25 12.35
C GLY A 80 15.71 10.15 13.39
N ALA A 81 16.69 9.88 14.25
CA ALA A 81 16.54 8.94 15.35
C ALA A 81 15.46 9.40 16.36
N ALA A 82 15.48 10.67 16.76
CA ALA A 82 14.47 11.25 17.65
C ALA A 82 13.06 11.16 17.04
N TYR A 83 12.92 11.40 15.74
CA TYR A 83 11.64 11.27 15.06
C TYR A 83 11.16 9.83 14.96
N LEU A 84 12.03 8.87 14.63
CA LEU A 84 11.65 7.45 14.58
C LEU A 84 11.21 6.94 15.96
N LEU A 85 11.89 7.38 17.03
CA LEU A 85 11.46 7.11 18.41
C LEU A 85 10.09 7.75 18.70
N TYR A 86 9.88 9.00 18.29
CA TYR A 86 8.59 9.67 18.44
C TYR A 86 7.46 8.88 17.76
N ILE A 87 7.65 8.44 16.51
CA ILE A 87 6.66 7.62 15.79
C ILE A 87 6.44 6.28 16.49
N GLY A 88 7.51 5.59 16.91
CA GLY A 88 7.41 4.33 17.65
C GLY A 88 6.62 4.49 18.95
N VAL A 89 6.88 5.54 19.72
CA VAL A 89 6.13 5.86 20.96
C VAL A 89 4.68 6.20 20.65
N GLN A 90 4.41 6.97 19.59
CA GLN A 90 3.03 7.31 19.22
C GLN A 90 2.21 6.06 18.87
N MET A 91 2.83 5.07 18.24
CA MET A 91 2.18 3.80 17.93
C MET A 91 1.86 2.98 19.17
N LEU A 92 2.74 2.98 20.17
CA LEU A 92 2.48 2.32 21.46
C LEU A 92 1.38 3.02 22.27
N ARG A 93 1.24 4.34 22.12
CA ARG A 93 0.25 5.17 22.81
C ARG A 93 -1.13 5.17 22.15
N THR A 94 -1.17 4.96 20.83
CA THR A 94 -2.43 4.97 20.08
C THR A 94 -3.18 3.67 20.36
N LYS A 95 -4.25 3.73 21.16
CA LYS A 95 -5.26 2.66 21.17
C LYS A 95 -5.86 2.59 19.77
N SER A 96 -5.81 1.41 19.14
CA SER A 96 -6.50 1.15 17.88
C SER A 96 -7.97 1.53 18.01
N ALA A 97 -8.33 2.73 17.58
CA ALA A 97 -9.71 3.12 17.42
C ALA A 97 -10.23 2.35 16.21
N THR A 98 -10.86 1.20 16.46
CA THR A 98 -11.55 0.35 15.49
C THR A 98 -12.86 1.00 15.00
N HIS A 99 -12.83 2.31 14.73
CA HIS A 99 -13.85 3.00 13.96
C HIS A 99 -13.21 3.57 12.71
N VAL A 100 -12.89 2.67 11.78
CA VAL A 100 -12.75 3.05 10.37
C VAL A 100 -14.18 3.24 9.88
N ASP A 101 -14.56 4.49 9.66
CA ASP A 101 -15.79 4.79 8.95
C ASP A 101 -15.72 4.08 7.59
N GLN A 102 -16.60 3.11 7.35
CA GLN A 102 -16.52 2.18 6.22
C GLN A 102 -16.93 2.84 4.90
N THR A 103 -16.47 4.05 4.62
CA THR A 103 -16.58 4.64 3.30
C THR A 103 -15.55 3.98 2.41
N THR A 104 -15.96 2.90 1.76
CA THR A 104 -15.18 2.25 0.70
C THR A 104 -14.80 3.33 -0.32
N PRO A 105 -13.50 3.62 -0.53
CA PRO A 105 -13.09 4.64 -1.47
C PRO A 105 -13.64 4.30 -2.85
N ALA A 106 -14.33 5.26 -3.49
CA ALA A 106 -14.88 5.09 -4.82
C ALA A 106 -13.85 4.46 -5.77
N ALA A 107 -14.33 3.57 -6.65
CA ALA A 107 -13.49 2.90 -7.62
C ALA A 107 -12.64 3.94 -8.39
N ALA A 108 -11.32 3.82 -8.27
CA ALA A 108 -10.37 4.75 -8.88
C ALA A 108 -9.60 4.01 -9.97
N SER A 109 -9.17 4.74 -11.00
CA SER A 109 -8.32 4.14 -12.03
C SER A 109 -6.99 3.67 -11.43
N LEU A 110 -6.39 2.61 -11.99
CA LEU A 110 -5.09 2.11 -11.52
C LEU A 110 -3.99 3.19 -11.61
N GLY A 111 -4.06 4.08 -12.61
CA GLY A 111 -3.16 5.23 -12.72
C GLY A 111 -3.32 6.23 -11.58
N THR A 112 -4.55 6.51 -11.15
CA THR A 112 -4.82 7.37 -9.98
C THR A 112 -4.27 6.73 -8.71
N VAL A 113 -4.47 5.42 -8.53
CA VAL A 113 -3.98 4.68 -7.37
C VAL A 113 -2.45 4.61 -7.33
N TYR A 114 -1.80 4.42 -8.48
CA TYR A 114 -0.35 4.51 -8.61
C TYR A 114 0.18 5.89 -8.20
N ARG A 115 -0.41 6.98 -8.74
CA ARG A 115 -0.01 8.35 -8.38
C ARG A 115 -0.20 8.63 -6.90
N GLN A 116 -1.28 8.10 -6.29
CA GLN A 116 -1.49 8.20 -4.86
C GLN A 116 -0.39 7.47 -4.09
N GLY A 117 -0.01 6.27 -4.49
CA GLY A 117 1.10 5.52 -3.89
C GLY A 117 2.43 6.26 -3.97
N LEU A 118 2.75 6.80 -5.16
CA LEU A 118 3.94 7.61 -5.40
C LEU A 118 4.00 8.83 -4.46
N LEU A 119 2.95 9.65 -4.46
CA LEU A 119 2.92 10.87 -3.66
C LEU A 119 2.89 10.58 -2.16
N THR A 120 2.15 9.54 -1.75
CA THR A 120 2.10 9.13 -0.34
C THR A 120 3.48 8.76 0.17
N ASN A 121 4.24 7.97 -0.60
CA ASN A 121 5.58 7.55 -0.19
C ASN A 121 6.62 8.68 -0.29
N VAL A 122 6.61 9.49 -1.35
CA VAL A 122 7.54 10.64 -1.49
C VAL A 122 7.37 11.62 -0.33
N LEU A 123 6.13 11.87 0.10
CA LEU A 123 5.81 12.75 1.22
C LEU A 123 5.87 12.05 2.59
N ASN A 124 6.32 10.80 2.65
CA ASN A 124 6.32 10.03 3.88
C ASN A 124 7.56 10.33 4.73
N PRO A 125 7.43 11.08 5.86
CA PRO A 125 8.57 11.40 6.70
C PRO A 125 9.20 10.17 7.36
N LYS A 126 8.44 9.06 7.56
CA LYS A 126 8.98 7.80 8.09
C LYS A 126 10.06 7.25 7.17
N VAL A 127 9.76 7.21 5.86
CA VAL A 127 10.67 6.65 4.84
C VAL A 127 11.86 7.58 4.67
N ALA A 128 11.62 8.89 4.51
CA ALA A 128 12.68 9.89 4.38
C ALA A 128 13.68 9.82 5.54
N LEU A 129 13.20 9.75 6.77
CA LEU A 129 14.06 9.77 7.96
C LEU A 129 14.78 8.45 8.21
N PHE A 130 14.22 7.32 7.75
CA PHE A 130 14.97 6.06 7.69
C PHE A 130 16.17 6.18 6.75
N PHE A 131 15.98 6.69 5.54
CA PHE A 131 17.07 6.89 4.58
C PHE A 131 18.10 7.92 5.06
N LEU A 132 17.68 8.97 5.77
CA LEU A 132 18.58 10.01 6.26
C LEU A 132 19.39 9.60 7.50
N ALA A 133 18.77 8.94 8.49
CA ALA A 133 19.40 8.70 9.79
C ALA A 133 19.84 7.25 10.02
N PHE A 134 19.17 6.28 9.39
CA PHE A 134 19.39 4.86 9.65
C PHE A 134 20.25 4.20 8.58
N LEU A 135 19.90 4.39 7.30
CA LEU A 135 20.61 3.78 6.17
C LEU A 135 22.15 4.04 6.16
N PRO A 136 22.67 5.23 6.51
CA PRO A 136 24.11 5.48 6.58
C PRO A 136 24.88 4.66 7.58
N GLN A 137 24.21 4.12 8.60
CA GLN A 137 24.86 3.30 9.63
C GLN A 137 25.41 1.98 9.05
N PHE A 138 24.88 1.57 7.89
CA PHE A 138 25.24 0.33 7.20
C PHE A 138 26.24 0.54 6.06
N VAL A 139 26.72 1.77 5.86
CA VAL A 139 27.79 2.09 4.91
C VAL A 139 29.10 2.20 5.68
N ALA A 140 30.12 1.44 5.26
CA ALA A 140 31.41 1.45 5.92
C ALA A 140 32.10 2.82 5.75
N PRO A 141 32.72 3.41 6.79
CA PRO A 141 33.28 4.76 6.72
C PRO A 141 34.34 4.95 5.62
N ASP A 142 35.15 3.92 5.40
CA ASP A 142 36.24 3.80 4.42
C ASP A 142 35.76 3.44 3.01
N THR A 143 34.44 3.36 2.79
CA THR A 143 33.86 3.11 1.47
C THR A 143 34.26 4.21 0.49
N ALA A 144 34.92 3.80 -0.60
CA ALA A 144 35.32 4.66 -1.70
C ALA A 144 34.12 5.24 -2.48
N ASP A 145 33.10 4.42 -2.74
CA ASP A 145 31.87 4.83 -3.44
C ASP A 145 30.63 4.66 -2.54
N LYS A 146 30.35 5.70 -1.74
CA LYS A 146 29.19 5.73 -0.83
C LYS A 146 27.86 5.78 -1.61
N THR A 147 27.86 6.37 -2.80
CA THR A 147 26.68 6.43 -3.68
C THR A 147 26.24 5.02 -4.06
N LEU A 148 27.18 4.17 -4.51
CA LEU A 148 26.88 2.78 -4.86
C LEU A 148 26.40 1.96 -3.66
N ALA A 149 26.99 2.16 -2.47
CA ALA A 149 26.56 1.51 -1.24
C ALA A 149 25.10 1.88 -0.89
N PHE A 150 24.74 3.17 -1.01
CA PHE A 150 23.38 3.65 -0.79
C PHE A 150 22.38 3.12 -1.82
N LEU A 151 22.74 3.08 -3.11
CA LEU A 151 21.90 2.48 -4.15
C LEU A 151 21.65 1.00 -3.87
N PHE A 152 22.68 0.26 -3.47
CA PHE A 152 22.58 -1.17 -3.16
C PHE A 152 21.68 -1.44 -1.95
N LEU A 153 21.91 -0.75 -0.82
CA LEU A 153 21.07 -0.88 0.37
C LEU A 153 19.62 -0.42 0.09
N GLY A 154 19.47 0.67 -0.65
CA GLY A 154 18.17 1.17 -1.09
C GLY A 154 17.39 0.14 -1.92
N ALA A 155 18.05 -0.51 -2.88
CA ALA A 155 17.44 -1.55 -3.70
C ALA A 155 16.97 -2.75 -2.86
N ILE A 156 17.79 -3.19 -1.91
CA ILE A 156 17.43 -4.25 -0.95
C ILE A 156 16.20 -3.85 -0.13
N PHE A 157 16.20 -2.63 0.43
CA PHE A 157 15.07 -2.13 1.21
C PHE A 157 13.78 -2.08 0.38
N ASN A 158 13.84 -1.55 -0.85
CA ASN A 158 12.69 -1.43 -1.74
C ASN A 158 12.15 -2.81 -2.14
N PHE A 159 13.03 -3.75 -2.45
CA PHE A 159 12.65 -5.12 -2.79
C PHE A 159 11.97 -5.84 -1.61
N ASN A 160 12.57 -5.78 -0.41
CA ASN A 160 11.99 -6.36 0.80
C ASN A 160 10.65 -5.72 1.16
N GLY A 161 10.56 -4.39 1.04
CA GLY A 161 9.31 -3.65 1.25
C GLY A 161 8.24 -4.05 0.26
N MET A 162 8.57 -4.24 -1.02
CA MET A 162 7.65 -4.71 -2.04
C MET A 162 7.07 -6.09 -1.69
N LEU A 163 7.91 -7.04 -1.24
CA LEU A 163 7.45 -8.37 -0.83
C LEU A 163 6.46 -8.31 0.34
N TRP A 164 6.79 -7.53 1.38
CA TRP A 164 5.91 -7.31 2.51
C TRP A 164 4.58 -6.67 2.09
N CYS A 165 4.65 -5.63 1.26
CA CYS A 165 3.47 -4.91 0.78
C CYS A 165 2.56 -5.79 -0.08
N LEU A 166 3.11 -6.69 -0.91
CA LEU A 166 2.34 -7.66 -1.68
C LEU A 166 1.61 -8.65 -0.78
N LEU A 167 2.27 -9.14 0.27
CA LEU A 167 1.63 -9.97 1.29
C LEU A 167 0.50 -9.23 2.01
N LEU A 168 0.73 -7.96 2.38
CA LEU A 168 -0.28 -7.11 3.00
C LEU A 168 -1.49 -6.86 2.06
N ALA A 169 -1.24 -6.60 0.78
CA ALA A 169 -2.29 -6.42 -0.21
C ALA A 169 -3.13 -7.69 -0.40
N TRP A 170 -2.47 -8.84 -0.52
CA TRP A 170 -3.14 -10.13 -0.67
C TRP A 170 -4.01 -10.46 0.54
N THR A 171 -3.45 -10.37 1.75
CA THR A 171 -4.20 -10.63 2.99
C THR A 171 -5.38 -9.68 3.16
N SER A 172 -5.22 -8.40 2.83
CA SER A 172 -6.31 -7.40 2.90
C SER A 172 -7.42 -7.69 1.90
N ALA A 173 -7.09 -8.07 0.67
CA ALA A 173 -8.07 -8.39 -0.36
C ALA A 173 -8.86 -9.67 0.01
N VAL A 174 -8.19 -10.70 0.51
CA VAL A 174 -8.83 -11.96 0.94
C VAL A 174 -9.72 -11.74 2.16
N ALA A 175 -9.25 -10.97 3.15
CA ALA A 175 -10.04 -10.65 4.34
C ALA A 175 -11.34 -9.92 3.97
N ALA A 176 -11.27 -8.94 3.06
CA ALA A 176 -12.44 -8.20 2.61
C ALA A 176 -13.47 -9.10 1.90
N GLN A 177 -13.02 -10.03 1.05
CA GLN A 177 -13.91 -10.98 0.38
C GLN A 177 -14.65 -11.87 1.38
N LYS A 178 -13.96 -12.38 2.41
CA LYS A 178 -14.57 -13.21 3.45
C LYS A 178 -15.61 -12.46 4.27
N VAL A 179 -15.37 -11.19 4.57
CA VAL A 179 -16.33 -10.34 5.30
C VAL A 179 -17.57 -10.07 4.44
N CYS A 180 -17.42 -9.82 3.15
CA CYS A 180 -18.56 -9.66 2.23
C CYS A 180 -19.38 -10.96 2.11
N VAL A 181 -18.73 -12.13 2.04
CA VAL A 181 -19.41 -13.42 2.01
C VAL A 181 -20.19 -13.68 3.30
N PHE A 182 -19.59 -13.41 4.47
CA PHE A 182 -20.24 -13.64 5.76
C PHE A 182 -21.44 -12.70 5.98
N ARG A 183 -21.39 -11.48 5.44
CA ARG A 183 -22.50 -10.52 5.48
C ARG A 183 -23.60 -10.83 4.46
N GLY A 184 -23.40 -11.82 3.58
CA GLY A 184 -24.37 -12.32 2.61
C GLY A 184 -25.38 -13.35 3.13
N HIS A 185 -25.27 -13.79 4.39
CA HIS A 185 -26.27 -14.65 5.06
C HIS A 185 -26.91 -13.97 6.29
N PRO A 186 -27.85 -13.03 6.10
CA PRO A 186 -28.91 -12.83 7.07
C PRO A 186 -30.06 -13.78 6.73
N ASP A 187 -29.96 -15.05 7.14
CA ASP A 187 -31.17 -15.85 7.36
C ASP A 187 -31.85 -15.34 8.62
N THR A 188 -32.68 -14.32 8.47
CA THR A 188 -33.86 -14.15 9.33
C THR A 188 -35.05 -13.93 8.43
N HIS A 189 -35.78 -15.03 8.20
CA HIS A 189 -37.21 -15.02 8.00
C HIS A 189 -37.87 -14.10 9.04
N PHE A 190 -38.17 -12.86 8.66
CA PHE A 190 -39.20 -12.07 9.29
C PHE A 190 -40.13 -11.58 8.19
N GLY A 191 -41.36 -12.09 8.23
CA GLY A 191 -42.36 -11.82 7.22
C GLY A 191 -42.76 -10.34 7.16
N MET A 192 -43.27 -10.00 5.98
CA MET A 192 -44.43 -9.11 5.80
C MET A 192 -44.20 -7.61 6.09
N ILE A 193 -43.94 -6.87 5.01
CA ILE A 193 -44.78 -5.79 4.41
C ILE A 193 -43.85 -4.97 3.50
N ARG A 194 -44.05 -5.05 2.19
CA ARG A 194 -43.40 -4.17 1.21
C ARG A 194 -44.20 -2.86 1.12
N PRO A 195 -43.63 -1.67 1.34
CA PRO A 195 -44.14 -0.48 0.70
C PRO A 195 -43.60 -0.44 -0.74
N ILE A 196 -44.50 -0.34 -1.69
CA ILE A 196 -44.21 -0.03 -3.08
C ILE A 196 -43.65 1.39 -3.12
N VAL A 197 -42.34 1.51 -3.28
CA VAL A 197 -41.72 2.71 -3.88
C VAL A 197 -40.72 2.22 -4.90
N SER A 198 -41.14 2.26 -6.16
CA SER A 198 -40.27 2.09 -7.32
C SER A 198 -39.36 3.32 -7.42
N VAL A 199 -38.09 3.16 -7.05
CA VAL A 199 -37.02 4.06 -7.49
C VAL A 199 -36.10 3.27 -8.40
N SER A 200 -36.23 3.55 -9.69
CA SER A 200 -35.26 3.19 -10.71
C SER A 200 -33.96 3.96 -10.45
N SER A 201 -32.96 3.29 -9.87
CA SER A 201 -31.59 3.79 -9.81
C SER A 201 -30.63 2.61 -9.82
N GLY A 202 -29.68 2.65 -10.76
CA GLY A 202 -28.81 1.55 -11.17
C GLY A 202 -28.23 0.70 -10.05
N HIS A 203 -28.26 -0.61 -10.26
CA HIS A 203 -27.78 -1.61 -9.32
C HIS A 203 -26.29 -1.43 -8.97
N PRO A 204 -25.92 -1.46 -7.67
CA PRO A 204 -24.54 -1.69 -7.28
C PRO A 204 -24.22 -3.18 -7.48
N PHE A 205 -22.99 -3.43 -7.95
CA PHE A 205 -22.35 -4.72 -8.19
C PHE A 205 -22.93 -5.92 -7.42
N ARG A 206 -23.50 -6.88 -8.16
CA ARG A 206 -23.73 -8.25 -7.68
C ARG A 206 -22.41 -9.00 -7.74
N CYS A 207 -21.91 -9.50 -6.61
CA CYS A 207 -20.82 -10.47 -6.59
C CYS A 207 -21.35 -11.80 -7.12
N ASP A 208 -20.75 -12.31 -8.20
CA ASP A 208 -21.00 -13.64 -8.74
C ASP A 208 -20.11 -14.66 -8.00
N PRO A 209 -20.68 -15.56 -7.19
CA PRO A 209 -19.92 -16.53 -6.39
C PRO A 209 -19.29 -17.67 -7.23
N ASP A 210 -19.62 -17.81 -8.52
CA ASP A 210 -19.17 -18.95 -9.34
C ASP A 210 -18.00 -18.64 -10.29
N SER A 211 -17.48 -17.40 -10.32
CA SER A 211 -16.35 -17.06 -11.19
C SER A 211 -15.00 -17.54 -10.62
N ARG A 212 -14.63 -18.79 -10.96
CA ARG A 212 -13.37 -19.42 -10.53
C ARG A 212 -12.08 -18.77 -11.04
N PHE A 213 -12.15 -17.69 -11.82
CA PHE A 213 -11.03 -16.82 -12.15
C PHE A 213 -11.55 -15.39 -12.34
N GLY A 214 -11.00 -14.43 -11.58
CA GLY A 214 -11.43 -13.03 -11.50
C GLY A 214 -11.26 -12.23 -12.80
N VAL A 215 -12.12 -12.50 -13.78
CA VAL A 215 -12.32 -11.67 -14.97
C VAL A 215 -13.70 -11.04 -14.87
N VAL A 216 -13.73 -9.81 -14.34
CA VAL A 216 -14.88 -8.91 -14.46
C VAL A 216 -15.02 -8.59 -15.95
N ARG A 217 -15.98 -9.21 -16.64
CA ARG A 217 -16.34 -8.80 -18.01
C ARG A 217 -17.18 -7.52 -17.94
N PRO A 218 -16.94 -6.53 -18.83
CA PRO A 218 -17.90 -5.43 -18.99
C PRO A 218 -19.21 -6.00 -19.56
N PRO A 219 -20.36 -5.35 -19.31
CA PRO A 219 -21.63 -5.79 -19.88
C PRO A 219 -21.60 -5.53 -21.38
N ILE A 220 -21.28 -6.57 -22.15
CA ILE A 220 -21.53 -6.58 -23.59
C ILE A 220 -23.04 -6.79 -23.73
N SER A 221 -23.75 -5.71 -24.06
CA SER A 221 -25.12 -5.76 -24.56
C SER A 221 -25.15 -6.64 -25.80
N VAL A 222 -25.55 -7.90 -25.64
CA VAL A 222 -26.02 -8.75 -26.74
C VAL A 222 -27.54 -8.74 -26.66
N CYS A 223 -28.14 -7.74 -27.29
CA CYS A 223 -29.56 -7.75 -27.60
C CYS A 223 -29.74 -8.63 -28.84
N ALA A 224 -30.06 -9.91 -28.66
CA ALA A 224 -30.40 -10.82 -29.74
C ALA A 224 -31.68 -11.60 -29.41
N GLY A 225 -32.77 -11.17 -30.06
CA GLY A 225 -33.63 -12.08 -30.82
C GLY A 225 -34.76 -12.82 -30.09
N GLN A 226 -35.99 -12.40 -30.44
CA GLN A 226 -37.13 -13.26 -30.80
C GLN A 226 -37.72 -14.19 -29.72
N LEU A 227 -38.98 -13.95 -29.37
CA LEU A 227 -40.09 -14.91 -29.51
C LEU A 227 -41.36 -14.32 -28.86
N PHE A 228 -42.26 -13.75 -29.66
CA PHE A 228 -43.69 -13.77 -29.30
C PHE A 228 -44.51 -14.13 -30.53
N ARG A 229 -45.23 -15.24 -30.37
CA ARG A 229 -46.02 -15.96 -31.37
C ARG A 229 -47.27 -15.15 -31.75
N ARG A 230 -47.64 -15.26 -33.03
CA ARG A 230 -48.99 -15.01 -33.55
C ARG A 230 -49.96 -16.09 -33.07
N HIS A 231 -51.22 -15.72 -32.79
CA HIS A 231 -52.44 -16.42 -33.22
C HIS A 231 -53.71 -15.59 -32.89
N PRO A 232 -54.90 -15.89 -33.45
CA PRO A 232 -55.75 -14.91 -34.13
C PRO A 232 -57.18 -14.80 -33.55
N ALA A 233 -57.88 -13.73 -33.91
CA ALA A 233 -59.29 -13.66 -34.31
C ALA A 233 -59.59 -12.22 -34.76
#